data_AF-A0A5R9M9F9-F1
#
_entry.id   AF-A0A5R9M9F9-F1
#
_cell.length_a   1.000
_cell.length_b   1.000
_cell.length_c   1.000
_cell.angle_alpha   90.00
_cell.angle_beta   90.00
_cell.angle_gamma   90.00
#
_symmetry.space_group_name_H-M   'P 1'
#
loop_
_entity.id
_entity.type
_entity.pdbx_description
1 polymer ?
#
loop_
_entity_poly.entity_id
_entity_poly.type
_entity_poly.pdbx_seq_one_letter_code
_entity_poly.pdbx_strand_id
1 'polypeptide(L)'
;MRRTRNRLGRGLGALIATATAAVGLAATPAAATPAASGQTIQPGQTCTAADLGTRHPVIKSTEVSPAITHFKGWYVTQGSTGTQTISTNVQETISVSVGVNGSVQGSFAVEALGTVGASLGLNVQVNYTTTSSTNKSITWDFYQPGYYGLYEGTKKVTGTYGSLNCNRTQQGDGSWALKWTEGPDTGSYTTFTTLEEGAVRCEDKVPANSIMRKAQDLLDCGSPAAIAKHPAGPVPSAKAEAAKAGHEAAAKAEKSVKATGSPAPNTRAALDCQPAVYRIDVPGKPLNWSAPLLANDGIRLRESNFFSAHLDNWRLCNVTENNGVIEASLWNWGNGGCATVPANIANQEQAYLTTATCGEDDLQRFYIYRDVPGSSKIGLQNKYTGSMMGHDRYADGELIRQYSSGRPDGTGTYTLTAG
;
A
#
# COMPACT_ATOMS: atom_id res chain seq x y z
N MET A 1 56.06 -22.96 26.44
CA MET A 1 56.84 -22.59 27.65
C MET A 1 57.08 -21.09 27.66
N ARG A 2 56.85 -20.43 28.81
CA ARG A 2 57.47 -19.20 29.42
C ARG A 2 58.12 -18.14 28.50
N ARG A 3 58.09 -16.82 28.73
CA ARG A 3 57.50 -15.86 29.71
C ARG A 3 57.87 -14.44 29.21
N THR A 4 56.92 -13.49 29.25
CA THR A 4 56.99 -12.11 29.82
C THR A 4 58.27 -11.24 29.74
N ARG A 5 58.18 -9.98 29.25
CA ARG A 5 58.17 -8.69 30.04
C ARG A 5 58.37 -7.36 29.26
N ASN A 6 57.44 -6.42 29.51
CA ASN A 6 57.50 -4.97 29.84
C ASN A 6 58.60 -4.00 29.36
N ARG A 7 58.16 -2.79 28.96
CA ARG A 7 58.50 -1.42 29.47
C ARG A 7 57.51 -0.41 28.84
N LEU A 8 56.58 0.27 29.53
CA LEU A 8 56.66 1.41 30.48
C LEU A 8 57.44 2.63 29.95
N GLY A 9 56.71 3.71 29.66
CA GLY A 9 57.20 5.05 29.35
C GLY A 9 56.14 6.09 29.71
N ARG A 10 56.18 6.59 30.95
CA ARG A 10 55.41 7.71 31.51
C ARG A 10 55.88 9.03 30.89
N GLY A 11 54.95 9.97 30.69
CA GLY A 11 55.25 11.40 30.60
C GLY A 11 54.08 12.25 31.11
N LEU A 12 54.23 12.81 32.31
CA LEU A 12 53.33 13.78 32.94
C LEU A 12 53.65 15.19 32.41
N GLY A 13 52.62 16.00 32.16
CA GLY A 13 52.70 17.46 32.04
C GLY A 13 51.35 18.07 32.46
N ALA A 14 51.30 18.62 33.67
CA ALA A 14 50.17 19.40 34.19
C ALA A 14 50.41 20.90 33.97
N LEU A 15 49.31 21.70 33.99
CA LEU A 15 49.17 23.18 34.14
C LEU A 15 48.00 23.61 33.20
N ILE A 16 46.97 24.40 33.52
CA ILE A 16 46.56 25.28 34.62
C ILE A 16 45.03 25.34 34.61
N ALA A 17 44.41 25.42 35.80
CA ALA A 17 43.01 25.72 35.97
C ALA A 17 42.75 27.24 35.87
N THR A 18 41.79 27.63 35.04
CA THR A 18 41.11 28.93 35.13
C THR A 18 39.62 28.69 35.12
N ALA A 19 39.00 28.93 36.27
CA ALA A 19 37.55 28.98 36.45
C ALA A 19 37.05 30.38 36.05
N THR A 20 36.09 30.45 35.14
CA THR A 20 35.23 31.62 34.91
C THR A 20 33.80 31.15 34.75
N ALA A 21 32.91 31.87 35.43
CA ALA A 21 31.53 31.55 35.70
C ALA A 21 30.56 31.91 34.56
N ALA A 22 29.31 31.41 34.72
CA ALA A 22 28.07 31.78 34.03
C ALA A 22 27.93 31.27 32.58
N VAL A 23 26.80 30.74 32.10
CA VAL A 23 25.38 30.99 32.36
C VAL A 23 24.63 29.67 32.16
N GLY A 24 23.64 29.37 33.00
CA GLY A 24 22.73 28.24 32.80
C GLY A 24 21.91 28.41 31.52
N LEU A 25 22.10 27.51 30.55
CA LEU A 25 21.08 27.22 29.55
C LEU A 25 20.36 25.95 30.00
N ALA A 26 19.11 26.13 30.43
CA ALA A 26 18.15 25.05 30.49
C ALA A 26 18.01 24.45 29.07
N ALA A 27 18.59 23.28 28.86
CA ALA A 27 18.28 22.46 27.70
C ALA A 27 16.85 21.95 27.90
N THR A 28 15.89 22.65 27.29
CA THR A 28 14.59 22.07 26.96
C THR A 28 14.84 20.78 26.18
N PRO A 29 14.15 19.67 26.50
CA PRO A 29 14.16 18.53 25.60
C PRO A 29 13.61 19.03 24.28
N ALA A 30 14.46 19.05 23.25
CA ALA A 30 14.00 19.21 21.88
C ALA A 30 13.02 18.07 21.63
N ALA A 31 11.72 18.39 21.69
CA ALA A 31 10.71 17.58 21.07
C ALA A 31 11.20 17.36 19.64
N ALA A 32 11.47 16.11 19.28
CA ALA A 32 11.75 15.73 17.92
C ALA A 32 10.52 16.10 17.09
N THR A 33 10.54 17.30 16.51
CA THR A 33 9.67 17.66 15.40
C THR A 33 9.91 16.59 14.34
N PRO A 34 8.87 15.89 13.86
CA PRO A 34 9.03 15.02 12.71
C PRO A 34 9.72 15.83 11.61
N ALA A 35 10.77 15.27 11.02
CA ALA A 35 11.41 15.88 9.87
C ALA A 35 10.34 16.12 8.80
N ALA A 36 9.97 17.38 8.59
CA ALA A 36 9.27 17.82 7.40
C ALA A 36 10.29 17.77 6.25
N SER A 37 10.54 16.59 5.71
CA SER A 37 11.31 16.41 4.49
C SER A 37 10.59 15.45 3.56
N GLY A 38 9.52 15.96 2.99
CA GLY A 38 8.91 15.49 1.76
C GLY A 38 8.18 16.69 1.19
N GLN A 39 8.77 17.38 0.21
CA GLN A 39 7.99 18.31 -0.59
C GLN A 39 6.80 17.53 -1.11
N THR A 40 5.58 17.95 -0.79
CA THR A 40 4.38 17.38 -1.37
C THR A 40 4.42 17.68 -2.85
N ILE A 41 4.80 16.69 -3.66
CA ILE A 41 4.87 16.80 -5.10
C ILE A 41 3.44 17.03 -5.62
N GLN A 42 3.26 18.07 -6.42
CA GLN A 42 1.96 18.47 -6.95
C GLN A 42 1.90 18.34 -8.48
N PRO A 43 0.70 18.08 -9.04
CA PRO A 43 0.52 18.13 -10.49
C PRO A 43 1.02 19.45 -11.08
N GLY A 44 1.76 19.38 -12.18
CA GLY A 44 2.29 20.53 -12.91
C GLY A 44 3.64 21.06 -12.41
N GLN A 45 4.15 20.59 -11.26
CA GLN A 45 5.52 20.90 -10.82
C GLN A 45 6.54 20.26 -11.78
N THR A 46 7.68 20.91 -11.95
CA THR A 46 8.77 20.39 -12.80
C THR A 46 9.39 19.13 -12.19
N CYS A 47 9.71 18.16 -13.04
CA CYS A 47 10.51 16.99 -12.68
C CYS A 47 11.70 16.85 -13.63
N THR A 48 12.60 15.92 -13.34
CA THR A 48 13.84 15.69 -14.08
C THR A 48 13.87 14.31 -14.72
N ALA A 49 14.80 14.08 -15.65
CA ALA A 49 14.97 12.78 -16.28
C ALA A 49 15.33 11.65 -15.29
N ALA A 50 15.87 11.99 -14.11
CA ALA A 50 16.14 11.02 -13.05
C ALA A 50 14.86 10.54 -12.34
N ASP A 51 13.79 11.34 -12.42
CA ASP A 51 12.49 11.00 -11.84
C ASP A 51 11.67 10.09 -12.79
N LEU A 52 12.15 9.84 -14.01
CA LEU A 52 11.53 8.86 -14.91
C LEU A 52 11.66 7.46 -14.32
N GLY A 53 10.54 6.76 -14.22
CA GLY A 53 10.53 5.48 -13.51
C GLY A 53 10.13 5.59 -12.05
N THR A 54 9.81 6.79 -11.53
CA THR A 54 9.29 7.01 -10.18
C THR A 54 7.82 7.43 -10.19
N ARG A 55 7.13 7.20 -9.07
CA ARG A 55 5.70 7.44 -8.94
C ARG A 55 5.33 7.86 -7.53
N HIS A 56 4.50 8.90 -7.43
CA HIS A 56 4.00 9.43 -6.16
C HIS A 56 2.48 9.33 -6.05
N PRO A 57 1.92 9.01 -4.88
CA PRO A 57 0.47 8.95 -4.69
C PRO A 57 -0.12 10.36 -4.57
N VAL A 58 -1.30 10.55 -5.15
CA VAL A 58 -2.12 11.76 -4.93
C VAL A 58 -3.48 11.36 -4.42
N ILE A 59 -3.85 11.85 -3.24
CA ILE A 59 -5.15 11.59 -2.64
C ILE A 59 -6.21 12.44 -3.33
N LYS A 60 -7.25 11.78 -3.84
CA LYS A 60 -8.32 12.39 -4.63
C LYS A 60 -9.58 12.65 -3.82
N SER A 61 -9.92 11.69 -2.96
CA SER A 61 -11.06 11.79 -2.07
C SER A 61 -10.74 11.13 -0.74
N THR A 62 -11.39 11.60 0.31
CA THR A 62 -11.25 11.03 1.64
C THR A 62 -12.55 11.18 2.39
N GLU A 63 -13.00 10.08 2.99
CA GLU A 63 -14.17 10.01 3.85
C GLU A 63 -13.74 9.39 5.18
N VAL A 64 -14.15 10.02 6.27
CA VAL A 64 -13.87 9.56 7.63
C VAL A 64 -15.19 9.27 8.33
N SER A 65 -15.37 8.03 8.80
CA SER A 65 -16.58 7.61 9.51
C SER A 65 -16.24 6.86 10.80
N PRO A 66 -16.98 7.07 11.90
CA PRO A 66 -16.81 6.27 13.11
C PRO A 66 -17.31 4.83 12.87
N ALA A 67 -16.51 3.85 13.30
CA ALA A 67 -16.82 2.44 13.20
C ALA A 67 -16.66 1.76 14.56
N ILE A 68 -17.58 0.84 14.89
CA ILE A 68 -17.57 0.07 16.13
C ILE A 68 -17.16 -1.34 15.79
N THR A 69 -16.03 -1.78 16.34
CA THR A 69 -15.46 -3.10 16.10
C THR A 69 -15.99 -4.13 17.09
N HIS A 70 -16.19 -3.72 18.35
CA HIS A 70 -16.79 -4.55 19.38
C HIS A 70 -17.82 -3.75 20.16
N PHE A 71 -18.93 -4.41 20.53
CA PHE A 71 -20.01 -3.76 21.26
C PHE A 71 -20.73 -4.70 22.23
N LYS A 72 -21.19 -4.14 23.36
CA LYS A 72 -22.13 -4.75 24.28
C LYS A 72 -22.95 -3.70 25.02
N GLY A 73 -24.28 -3.81 24.95
CA GLY A 73 -25.18 -3.12 25.87
C GLY A 73 -25.15 -3.77 27.25
N TRP A 74 -25.06 -2.95 28.29
CA TRP A 74 -24.99 -3.37 29.69
C TRP A 74 -25.81 -2.45 30.58
N TYR A 75 -26.69 -3.03 31.41
CA TYR A 75 -27.56 -2.27 32.30
C TYR A 75 -27.07 -2.34 33.74
N VAL A 76 -26.86 -1.18 34.35
CA VAL A 76 -26.42 -1.04 35.76
C VAL A 76 -27.60 -0.55 36.58
N THR A 77 -28.05 -1.38 37.53
CA THR A 77 -29.16 -1.04 38.43
C THR A 77 -28.68 -0.15 39.57
N GLN A 78 -29.59 0.67 40.11
CA GLN A 78 -29.28 1.51 41.26
C GLN A 78 -28.87 0.64 42.47
N GLY A 79 -27.74 0.97 43.09
CA GLY A 79 -27.15 0.19 44.19
C GLY A 79 -26.17 -0.91 43.75
N SER A 80 -26.03 -1.19 42.45
CA SER A 80 -25.02 -2.11 41.91
C SER A 80 -23.74 -1.36 41.54
N THR A 81 -22.97 -0.93 42.55
CA THR A 81 -21.62 -0.38 42.33
C THR A 81 -20.59 -1.50 42.38
N GLY A 82 -19.66 -1.55 41.44
CA GLY A 82 -18.54 -2.50 41.46
C GLY A 82 -17.92 -2.74 40.09
N THR A 83 -16.78 -3.41 40.11
CA THR A 83 -16.02 -3.81 38.92
C THR A 83 -16.70 -4.98 38.22
N GLN A 84 -16.97 -4.86 36.93
CA GLN A 84 -17.53 -5.93 36.10
C GLN A 84 -16.62 -6.20 34.92
N THR A 85 -16.39 -7.48 34.62
CA THR A 85 -15.70 -7.91 33.39
C THR A 85 -16.74 -8.36 32.39
N ILE A 86 -16.84 -7.65 31.27
CA ILE A 86 -17.92 -7.84 30.29
C ILE A 86 -17.31 -8.20 28.95
N SER A 87 -17.79 -9.30 28.36
CA SER A 87 -17.37 -9.73 27.03
C SER A 87 -18.17 -9.03 25.94
N THR A 88 -17.49 -8.31 25.07
CA THR A 88 -18.04 -7.62 23.90
C THR A 88 -18.05 -8.52 22.68
N ASN A 89 -19.07 -8.38 21.84
CA ASN A 89 -19.17 -9.13 20.59
C ASN A 89 -18.57 -8.32 19.44
N VAL A 90 -17.91 -9.01 18.51
CA VAL A 90 -17.46 -8.41 17.25
C VAL A 90 -18.67 -7.88 16.46
N GLN A 91 -18.56 -6.65 15.96
CA GLN A 91 -19.56 -5.97 15.13
C GLN A 91 -19.05 -5.78 13.70
N GLU A 92 -17.82 -5.26 13.55
CA GLU A 92 -17.18 -5.02 12.26
C GLU A 92 -15.69 -5.37 12.35
N THR A 93 -15.16 -6.01 11.31
CA THR A 93 -13.72 -6.20 11.11
C THR A 93 -13.25 -5.29 9.99
N ILE A 94 -12.29 -4.41 10.28
CA ILE A 94 -11.75 -3.45 9.33
C ILE A 94 -10.33 -3.88 8.98
N SER A 95 -10.03 -3.96 7.68
CA SER A 95 -8.71 -4.30 7.16
C SER A 95 -8.13 -3.12 6.40
N VAL A 96 -6.85 -2.84 6.62
CA VAL A 96 -6.12 -1.83 5.84
C VAL A 96 -5.86 -2.37 4.43
N SER A 97 -6.15 -1.57 3.41
CA SER A 97 -5.97 -1.96 2.01
C SER A 97 -5.67 -0.75 1.10
N VAL A 98 -4.91 -0.99 0.03
CA VAL A 98 -4.65 -0.04 -1.06
C VAL A 98 -4.74 -0.78 -2.40
N GLY A 99 -5.54 -0.26 -3.33
CA GLY A 99 -5.69 -0.81 -4.68
C GLY A 99 -6.61 -2.02 -4.77
N VAL A 100 -6.74 -2.57 -5.99
CA VAL A 100 -7.68 -3.64 -6.35
C VAL A 100 -7.40 -4.99 -5.68
N ASN A 101 -6.16 -5.25 -5.26
CA ASN A 101 -5.76 -6.52 -4.64
C ASN A 101 -5.81 -6.52 -3.11
N GLY A 102 -6.21 -5.41 -2.49
CA GLY A 102 -6.47 -5.36 -1.05
C GLY A 102 -5.26 -5.46 -0.13
N SER A 103 -4.03 -5.55 -0.66
CA SER A 103 -2.80 -5.68 0.12
C SER A 103 -1.99 -4.38 0.15
N VAL A 104 -1.48 -4.01 1.32
CA VAL A 104 -0.51 -2.91 1.46
C VAL A 104 0.89 -3.50 1.26
N GLN A 105 1.33 -3.57 0.00
CA GLN A 105 2.69 -3.97 -0.36
C GLN A 105 3.37 -2.85 -1.13
N GLY A 106 4.64 -2.61 -0.82
CA GLY A 106 5.47 -1.62 -1.49
C GLY A 106 5.37 -0.19 -0.94
N SER A 107 6.40 0.60 -1.24
CA SER A 107 6.57 1.98 -0.77
C SER A 107 5.44 2.91 -1.19
N PHE A 108 4.85 2.72 -2.37
CA PHE A 108 3.76 3.58 -2.85
C PHE A 108 2.51 3.48 -1.96
N ALA A 109 2.13 2.27 -1.55
CA ALA A 109 0.96 2.06 -0.70
C ALA A 109 1.16 2.67 0.70
N VAL A 110 2.37 2.53 1.24
CA VAL A 110 2.76 3.14 2.52
C VAL A 110 2.77 4.67 2.43
N GLU A 111 3.34 5.22 1.36
CA GLU A 111 3.35 6.67 1.10
C GLU A 111 1.92 7.21 0.93
N ALA A 112 1.03 6.47 0.25
CA ALA A 112 -0.35 6.86 0.06
C ALA A 112 -1.09 6.96 1.40
N LEU A 113 -1.02 5.91 2.22
CA LEU A 113 -1.65 5.91 3.54
C LEU A 113 -1.01 6.92 4.50
N GLY A 114 0.31 7.10 4.44
CA GLY A 114 1.00 8.15 5.18
C GLY A 114 0.52 9.55 4.79
N THR A 115 0.31 9.80 3.50
CA THR A 115 -0.22 11.07 2.99
C THR A 115 -1.65 11.30 3.47
N VAL A 116 -2.49 10.26 3.53
CA VAL A 116 -3.83 10.33 4.11
C VAL A 116 -3.78 10.69 5.60
N GLY A 117 -2.90 10.04 6.37
CA GLY A 117 -2.73 10.35 7.79
C GLY A 117 -2.29 11.79 8.01
N ALA A 118 -1.29 12.24 7.25
CA ALA A 118 -0.78 13.60 7.32
C ALA A 118 -1.83 14.66 6.92
N SER A 119 -2.60 14.41 5.84
CA SER A 119 -3.61 15.37 5.36
C SER A 119 -4.80 15.52 6.30
N LEU A 120 -5.16 14.44 7.01
CA LEU A 120 -6.23 14.45 8.00
C LEU A 120 -5.76 14.85 9.40
N GLY A 121 -4.44 14.94 9.64
CA GLY A 121 -3.88 15.07 10.98
C GLY A 121 -4.22 13.87 11.89
N LEU A 122 -4.37 12.69 11.30
CA LEU A 122 -4.74 11.44 12.00
C LEU A 122 -3.59 10.44 11.96
N ASN A 123 -3.41 9.70 13.04
CA ASN A 123 -2.51 8.55 13.05
C ASN A 123 -3.26 7.32 12.50
N VAL A 124 -3.08 7.06 11.21
CA VAL A 124 -3.72 5.94 10.49
C VAL A 124 -2.79 4.74 10.42
N GLN A 125 -3.35 3.54 10.33
CA GLN A 125 -2.56 2.33 10.08
C GLN A 125 -2.00 2.32 8.65
N VAL A 126 -0.68 2.24 8.53
CA VAL A 126 0.04 2.26 7.22
C VAL A 126 0.53 0.88 6.78
N ASN A 127 0.36 -0.14 7.60
CA ASN A 127 0.70 -1.53 7.29
C ASN A 127 -0.57 -2.35 7.12
N TYR A 128 -0.48 -3.47 6.41
CA TYR A 128 -1.57 -4.42 6.34
C TYR A 128 -1.86 -4.99 7.74
N THR A 129 -2.92 -4.48 8.36
CA THR A 129 -3.43 -4.93 9.66
C THR A 129 -4.94 -5.00 9.61
N THR A 130 -5.52 -5.87 10.43
CA THR A 130 -6.97 -5.97 10.61
C THR A 130 -7.32 -5.70 12.06
N THR A 131 -8.52 -5.19 12.32
CA THR A 131 -9.05 -5.15 13.70
C THR A 131 -9.30 -6.58 14.19
N SER A 132 -9.46 -6.76 15.52
CA SER A 132 -9.71 -8.08 16.11
C SER A 132 -10.99 -8.71 15.56
N SER A 133 -10.92 -10.01 15.28
CA SER A 133 -12.04 -10.86 14.86
C SER A 133 -12.56 -11.76 15.99
N THR A 134 -12.03 -11.59 17.20
CA THR A 134 -12.41 -12.34 18.40
C THR A 134 -13.04 -11.42 19.43
N ASN A 135 -14.03 -11.94 20.15
CA ASN A 135 -14.63 -11.24 21.29
C ASN A 135 -13.56 -10.81 22.31
N LYS A 136 -13.77 -9.64 22.91
CA LYS A 136 -12.89 -9.08 23.94
C LYS A 136 -13.59 -9.05 25.29
N SER A 137 -12.83 -9.14 26.37
CA SER A 137 -13.32 -8.88 27.71
C SER A 137 -12.75 -7.56 28.19
N ILE A 138 -13.63 -6.63 28.57
CA ILE A 138 -13.24 -5.31 29.06
C ILE A 138 -13.76 -5.17 30.50
N THR A 139 -12.89 -4.69 31.38
CA THR A 139 -13.21 -4.48 32.80
C THR A 139 -13.59 -3.01 33.02
N TRP A 140 -14.77 -2.77 33.58
CA TRP A 140 -15.31 -1.43 33.84
C TRP A 140 -15.80 -1.29 35.28
N ASP A 141 -15.59 -0.09 35.83
CA ASP A 141 -16.15 0.33 37.12
C ASP A 141 -17.33 1.26 36.89
N PHE A 142 -18.52 0.84 37.35
CA PHE A 142 -19.73 1.64 37.23
C PHE A 142 -20.11 2.27 38.57
N TYR A 143 -20.20 3.60 38.58
CA TYR A 143 -20.54 4.39 39.77
C TYR A 143 -21.95 5.00 39.71
N GLN A 144 -22.62 4.95 38.56
CA GLN A 144 -23.95 5.50 38.36
C GLN A 144 -24.86 4.47 37.69
N PRO A 145 -26.14 4.37 38.09
CA PRO A 145 -27.09 3.54 37.37
C PRO A 145 -27.36 4.08 35.97
N GLY A 146 -27.69 3.20 35.04
CA GLY A 146 -27.98 3.56 33.66
C GLY A 146 -27.79 2.42 32.67
N TYR A 147 -28.17 2.65 31.42
CA TYR A 147 -27.88 1.75 30.31
C TYR A 147 -26.63 2.23 29.58
N TYR A 148 -25.60 1.38 29.56
CA TYR A 148 -24.28 1.67 29.01
C TYR A 148 -24.04 0.85 27.74
N GLY A 149 -23.47 1.49 26.73
CA GLY A 149 -22.88 0.84 25.57
C GLY A 149 -21.38 0.76 25.79
N LEU A 150 -20.88 -0.44 26.07
CA LEU A 150 -19.45 -0.73 26.10
C LEU A 150 -18.99 -1.01 24.68
N TYR A 151 -17.93 -0.33 24.26
CA TYR A 151 -17.46 -0.43 22.89
C TYR A 151 -15.94 -0.41 22.77
N GLU A 152 -15.48 -1.01 21.67
CA GLU A 152 -14.20 -0.71 21.06
C GLU A 152 -14.47 -0.25 19.63
N GLY A 153 -13.95 0.91 19.24
CA GLY A 153 -14.16 1.47 17.92
C GLY A 153 -12.95 2.21 17.40
N THR A 154 -13.05 2.72 16.18
CA THR A 154 -12.01 3.51 15.52
C THR A 154 -12.64 4.42 14.48
N LYS A 155 -11.88 5.34 13.89
CA LYS A 155 -12.30 6.07 12.70
C LYS A 155 -11.84 5.29 11.47
N LYS A 156 -12.80 4.78 10.72
CA LYS A 156 -12.57 4.19 9.40
C LYS A 156 -12.36 5.31 8.39
N VAL A 157 -11.30 5.20 7.60
CA VAL A 157 -10.93 6.17 6.58
C VAL A 157 -10.92 5.45 5.24
N THR A 158 -11.75 5.90 4.32
CA THR A 158 -11.85 5.35 2.95
C THR A 158 -11.68 6.46 1.93
N GLY A 159 -11.25 6.12 0.73
CA GLY A 159 -11.13 7.13 -0.32
C GLY A 159 -10.54 6.59 -1.61
N THR A 160 -10.19 7.51 -2.50
CA THR A 160 -9.55 7.21 -3.77
C THR A 160 -8.23 7.96 -3.92
N TYR A 161 -7.29 7.33 -4.61
CA TYR A 161 -5.99 7.89 -4.95
C TYR A 161 -5.76 7.81 -6.46
N GLY A 162 -4.92 8.70 -6.98
CA GLY A 162 -4.30 8.59 -8.29
C GLY A 162 -2.79 8.48 -8.14
N SER A 163 -2.09 8.47 -9.27
CA SER A 163 -0.63 8.52 -9.31
C SER A 163 -0.14 9.76 -10.03
N LEU A 164 0.99 10.31 -9.60
CA LEU A 164 1.79 11.28 -10.35
C LEU A 164 2.99 10.57 -10.94
N ASN A 165 3.13 10.72 -12.25
CA ASN A 165 4.27 10.24 -13.01
C ASN A 165 4.99 11.44 -13.63
N CYS A 166 6.32 11.39 -13.68
CA CYS A 166 7.10 12.42 -14.34
C CYS A 166 6.97 12.24 -15.85
N ASN A 167 6.29 13.18 -16.51
CA ASN A 167 5.91 13.07 -17.90
C ASN A 167 6.19 14.33 -18.70
N ARG A 168 6.32 14.13 -20.01
CA ARG A 168 6.47 15.21 -20.99
C ARG A 168 5.14 15.97 -21.14
N THR A 169 5.18 17.29 -20.97
CA THR A 169 4.05 18.20 -21.20
C THR A 169 4.43 19.27 -22.21
N GLN A 170 3.57 19.52 -23.20
CA GLN A 170 3.79 20.58 -24.19
C GLN A 170 3.53 21.95 -23.54
N GLN A 171 4.43 22.89 -23.77
CA GLN A 171 4.30 24.27 -23.32
C GLN A 171 3.57 25.11 -24.37
N GLY A 172 3.07 26.28 -23.95
CA GLY A 172 2.33 27.20 -24.84
C GLY A 172 3.15 27.77 -25.99
N ASP A 173 4.48 27.68 -25.93
CA ASP A 173 5.42 28.08 -26.98
C ASP A 173 5.79 26.92 -27.94
N GLY A 174 5.15 25.75 -27.77
CA GLY A 174 5.42 24.54 -28.56
C GLY A 174 6.64 23.74 -28.08
N SER A 175 7.40 24.24 -27.11
CA SER A 175 8.48 23.49 -26.45
C SER A 175 7.92 22.39 -25.54
N TRP A 176 8.78 21.47 -25.10
CA TRP A 176 8.40 20.40 -24.19
C TRP A 176 9.18 20.51 -22.88
N ALA A 177 8.52 20.27 -21.75
CA ALA A 177 9.18 20.11 -20.47
C ALA A 177 8.62 18.94 -19.69
N LEU A 178 9.43 18.47 -18.74
CA LEU A 178 9.03 17.47 -17.77
C LEU A 178 8.24 18.10 -16.62
N LYS A 179 7.07 17.53 -16.37
CA LYS A 179 6.22 17.88 -15.23
C LYS A 179 5.64 16.62 -14.62
N TRP A 180 5.38 16.68 -13.33
CA TRP A 180 4.53 15.71 -12.66
C TRP A 180 3.12 15.81 -13.22
N THR A 181 2.67 14.81 -13.94
CA THR A 181 1.29 14.74 -14.44
C THR A 181 0.59 13.57 -13.81
N GLU A 182 -0.73 13.66 -13.72
CA GLU A 182 -1.53 12.55 -13.25
C GLU A 182 -1.45 11.41 -14.26
N GLY A 183 -1.13 10.23 -13.76
CA GLY A 183 -1.20 8.99 -14.52
C GLY A 183 -2.65 8.55 -14.73
N PRO A 184 -2.89 7.64 -15.68
CA PRO A 184 -4.24 7.10 -15.95
C PRO A 184 -4.78 6.27 -14.78
N ASP A 185 -3.90 5.78 -13.89
CA ASP A 185 -4.27 4.86 -12.83
C ASP A 185 -4.94 5.58 -11.65
N THR A 186 -6.09 5.06 -11.26
CA THR A 186 -6.79 5.42 -10.03
C THR A 186 -7.08 4.16 -9.21
N GLY A 187 -7.11 4.29 -7.89
CA GLY A 187 -7.42 3.19 -6.98
C GLY A 187 -8.17 3.66 -5.75
N SER A 188 -8.64 2.71 -4.94
CA SER A 188 -9.28 2.98 -3.65
C SER A 188 -8.40 2.51 -2.50
N TYR A 189 -8.60 3.09 -1.33
CA TYR A 189 -7.91 2.68 -0.10
C TYR A 189 -8.89 2.62 1.07
N THR A 190 -8.55 1.78 2.05
CA THR A 190 -9.20 1.72 3.36
C THR A 190 -8.11 1.68 4.43
N THR A 191 -8.24 2.49 5.47
CA THR A 191 -7.42 2.41 6.69
C THR A 191 -8.27 2.79 7.90
N PHE A 192 -7.70 2.71 9.09
CA PHE A 192 -8.36 3.10 10.32
C PHE A 192 -7.36 3.73 11.30
N THR A 193 -7.86 4.54 12.23
CA THR A 193 -7.04 5.13 13.29
C THR A 193 -6.78 4.14 14.42
N THR A 194 -6.09 4.58 15.47
CA THR A 194 -5.98 3.80 16.71
C THR A 194 -7.35 3.36 17.24
N LEU A 195 -7.41 2.14 17.76
CA LEU A 195 -8.60 1.62 18.43
C LEU A 195 -8.79 2.35 19.77
N GLU A 196 -10.03 2.76 20.03
CA GLU A 196 -10.48 3.45 21.24
C GLU A 196 -11.51 2.58 21.95
N GLU A 197 -11.23 2.22 23.20
CA GLU A 197 -12.15 1.51 24.09
C GLU A 197 -12.88 2.53 24.99
N GLY A 198 -14.18 2.31 25.21
CA GLY A 198 -15.01 3.27 25.92
C GLY A 198 -16.35 2.73 26.41
N ALA A 199 -17.01 3.53 27.23
CA ALA A 199 -18.38 3.33 27.67
C ALA A 199 -19.16 4.62 27.45
N VAL A 200 -20.39 4.52 26.95
CA VAL A 200 -21.29 5.67 26.78
C VAL A 200 -22.68 5.32 27.29
N ARG A 201 -23.33 6.27 27.96
CA ARG A 201 -24.72 6.15 28.39
C ARG A 201 -25.66 6.86 27.44
N CYS A 202 -26.93 6.50 27.50
CA CYS A 202 -27.96 7.21 26.75
C CYS A 202 -28.13 8.69 27.17
N GLU A 203 -27.81 9.03 28.41
CA GLU A 203 -27.91 10.42 28.89
C GLU A 203 -26.70 11.29 28.54
N ASP A 204 -25.60 10.69 28.05
CA ASP A 204 -24.38 11.41 27.74
C ASP A 204 -24.55 12.28 26.48
N LYS A 205 -24.04 13.52 26.54
CA LYS A 205 -24.00 14.40 25.37
C LYS A 205 -22.67 14.23 24.66
N VAL A 206 -22.69 13.52 23.54
CA VAL A 206 -21.48 13.21 22.75
C VAL A 206 -21.52 13.87 21.37
N PRO A 207 -20.36 14.20 20.76
CA PRO A 207 -20.32 14.80 19.44
C PRO A 207 -20.91 13.88 18.36
N ALA A 208 -21.68 14.44 17.42
CA ALA A 208 -22.44 13.66 16.42
C ALA A 208 -21.60 12.71 15.55
N ASN A 209 -20.35 13.07 15.25
CA ASN A 209 -19.45 12.28 14.39
C ASN A 209 -18.40 11.48 15.21
N SER A 210 -18.69 11.20 16.48
CA SER A 210 -17.79 10.46 17.37
C SER A 210 -18.10 8.96 17.38
N ILE A 211 -17.11 8.16 17.77
CA ILE A 211 -17.28 6.72 18.04
C ILE A 211 -18.33 6.51 19.14
N MET A 212 -18.33 7.36 20.17
CA MET A 212 -19.33 7.35 21.24
C MET A 212 -20.75 7.54 20.71
N ARG A 213 -20.96 8.45 19.75
CA ARG A 213 -22.29 8.63 19.15
C ARG A 213 -22.73 7.38 18.41
N LYS A 214 -21.84 6.78 17.63
CA LYS A 214 -22.12 5.51 16.95
C LYS A 214 -22.47 4.39 17.93
N ALA A 215 -21.81 4.35 19.09
CA ALA A 215 -22.12 3.43 20.16
C ALA A 215 -23.49 3.71 20.84
N GLN A 216 -23.88 4.99 21.03
CA GLN A 216 -25.24 5.34 21.48
C GLN A 216 -26.32 4.93 20.48
N ASP A 217 -26.06 5.11 19.19
CA ASP A 217 -26.98 4.70 18.14
C ASP A 217 -27.17 3.18 18.14
N LEU A 218 -26.09 2.39 18.36
CA LEU A 218 -26.17 0.93 18.54
C LEU A 218 -26.85 0.51 19.85
N LEU A 219 -26.73 1.33 20.90
CA LEU A 219 -27.43 1.12 22.18
C LEU A 219 -28.93 1.40 22.06
N ASP A 220 -29.35 2.01 20.95
CA ASP A 220 -30.75 2.31 20.62
C ASP A 220 -31.44 3.21 21.66
N CYS A 221 -30.71 4.23 22.14
CA CYS A 221 -31.15 5.16 23.17
C CYS A 221 -32.42 5.97 22.86
N GLY A 222 -32.96 5.86 21.64
CA GLY A 222 -34.17 6.53 21.19
C GLY A 222 -35.40 5.62 21.06
N SER A 223 -35.27 4.30 21.18
CA SER A 223 -36.42 3.40 21.03
C SER A 223 -37.18 3.19 22.34
N PRO A 224 -38.50 2.91 22.27
CA PRO A 224 -39.28 2.48 23.41
C PRO A 224 -38.71 1.24 24.13
N ALA A 225 -37.87 0.45 23.45
CA ALA A 225 -37.23 -0.74 24.02
C ALA A 225 -36.08 -0.40 24.98
N ALA A 226 -35.38 0.73 24.80
CA ALA A 226 -34.36 1.22 25.74
C ALA A 226 -34.98 1.96 26.95
N ILE A 227 -36.19 2.50 26.79
CA ILE A 227 -36.95 3.21 27.84
C ILE A 227 -37.82 2.24 28.67
N ALA A 228 -38.13 1.05 28.12
CA ALA A 228 -38.82 0.01 28.86
C ALA A 228 -37.90 -0.49 29.99
N LYS A 229 -38.30 -0.20 31.23
CA LYS A 229 -37.77 -0.84 32.44
C LYS A 229 -37.49 -2.31 32.12
N HIS A 230 -36.22 -2.71 32.09
CA HIS A 230 -35.88 -4.12 32.09
C HIS A 230 -36.15 -4.64 33.52
N PRO A 231 -37.30 -5.29 33.81
CA PRO A 231 -37.37 -6.05 35.05
C PRO A 231 -36.22 -7.06 35.01
N ALA A 232 -35.49 -7.16 36.11
CA ALA A 232 -34.45 -8.15 36.29
C ALA A 232 -35.00 -9.52 35.85
N GLY A 233 -34.44 -10.06 34.76
CA GLY A 233 -34.84 -11.36 34.28
C GLY A 233 -34.63 -12.42 35.37
N PRO A 234 -35.54 -13.38 35.52
CA PRO A 234 -35.45 -14.40 36.56
C PRO A 234 -34.18 -15.25 36.38
N VAL A 235 -33.59 -15.57 37.54
CA VAL A 235 -32.44 -16.47 37.76
C VAL A 235 -32.59 -17.77 36.95
N PRO A 236 -31.49 -18.35 36.41
CA PRO A 236 -31.56 -19.46 35.46
C PRO A 236 -32.31 -20.66 36.06
N SER A 237 -33.46 -21.00 35.47
CA SER A 237 -34.10 -22.31 35.69
C SER A 237 -33.75 -23.23 34.51
N ALA A 238 -33.73 -24.53 34.80
CA ALA A 238 -33.20 -25.66 34.01
C ALA A 238 -33.82 -25.90 32.60
N LYS A 239 -34.35 -24.88 31.93
CA LYS A 239 -34.85 -24.93 30.55
C LYS A 239 -33.83 -24.48 29.49
N ALA A 240 -32.64 -24.03 29.88
CA ALA A 240 -31.58 -23.63 28.95
C ALA A 240 -30.78 -24.82 28.36
N GLU A 241 -30.95 -26.04 28.86
CA GLU A 241 -30.23 -27.22 28.33
C GLU A 241 -30.92 -27.87 27.13
N ALA A 242 -32.16 -27.50 26.79
CA ALA A 242 -32.89 -28.09 25.66
C ALA A 242 -32.67 -27.38 24.30
N ALA A 243 -32.03 -26.21 24.27
CA ALA A 243 -31.78 -25.44 23.04
C ALA A 243 -30.40 -25.70 22.41
N LYS A 244 -29.52 -26.45 23.08
CA LYS A 244 -28.16 -26.78 22.59
C LYS A 244 -28.10 -28.03 21.69
N ALA A 245 -29.18 -28.80 21.57
CA ALA A 245 -29.23 -30.03 20.78
C ALA A 245 -29.80 -29.86 19.35
N GLY A 246 -30.16 -28.64 18.93
CA GLY A 246 -30.81 -28.37 17.64
C GLY A 246 -29.91 -27.76 16.54
N HIS A 247 -28.68 -27.33 16.87
CA HIS A 247 -27.84 -26.56 15.95
C HIS A 247 -26.66 -27.34 15.32
N GLU A 248 -26.53 -28.64 15.58
CA GLU A 248 -25.49 -29.49 14.94
C GLU A 248 -25.93 -30.17 13.63
N ALA A 249 -27.14 -29.90 13.13
CA ALA A 249 -27.67 -30.53 11.90
C ALA A 249 -27.68 -29.63 10.64
N ALA A 250 -27.14 -28.40 10.70
CA ALA A 250 -27.15 -27.45 9.57
C ALA A 250 -25.75 -27.03 9.09
N ALA A 251 -24.73 -27.86 9.32
CA ALA A 251 -23.34 -27.62 8.86
C ALA A 251 -22.83 -28.68 7.86
N LYS A 252 -23.73 -29.31 7.09
CA LYS A 252 -23.38 -30.22 5.99
C LYS A 252 -24.37 -30.12 4.82
N ALA A 253 -24.34 -29.02 4.08
CA ALA A 253 -24.78 -28.96 2.69
C ALA A 253 -24.39 -27.62 2.07
N GLU A 254 -23.16 -27.51 1.56
CA GLU A 254 -22.81 -26.60 0.45
C GLU A 254 -21.40 -26.96 -0.05
N LYS A 255 -21.31 -28.16 -0.63
CA LYS A 255 -20.28 -28.48 -1.63
C LYS A 255 -20.92 -28.30 -3.00
N SER A 256 -20.14 -27.74 -3.92
CA SER A 256 -20.34 -27.74 -5.38
C SER A 256 -20.94 -26.47 -5.99
N VAL A 257 -20.24 -25.33 -5.88
CA VAL A 257 -20.31 -24.32 -6.94
C VAL A 257 -19.38 -24.79 -8.06
N LYS A 258 -19.99 -25.38 -9.08
CA LYS A 258 -19.40 -25.80 -10.33
C LYS A 258 -18.80 -24.57 -11.02
N ALA A 259 -17.48 -24.54 -11.13
CA ALA A 259 -16.75 -23.57 -11.94
C ALA A 259 -17.32 -23.59 -13.36
N THR A 260 -18.03 -22.54 -13.73
CA THR A 260 -18.37 -22.25 -15.11
C THR A 260 -17.05 -22.06 -15.87
N GLY A 261 -16.89 -22.86 -16.92
CA GLY A 261 -15.64 -23.05 -17.62
C GLY A 261 -15.02 -21.73 -18.09
N SER A 262 -13.69 -21.68 -17.98
CA SER A 262 -12.85 -20.75 -18.70
C SER A 262 -13.34 -20.62 -20.14
N PRO A 263 -13.56 -19.39 -20.66
CA PRO A 263 -13.74 -19.19 -22.08
C PRO A 263 -12.55 -19.83 -22.81
N ALA A 264 -12.85 -20.65 -23.81
CA ALA A 264 -11.86 -21.15 -24.75
C ALA A 264 -11.01 -19.98 -25.29
N PRO A 265 -9.72 -20.22 -25.62
CA PRO A 265 -8.85 -19.16 -26.10
C PRO A 265 -9.48 -18.52 -27.34
N ASN A 266 -9.83 -17.24 -27.22
CA ASN A 266 -10.20 -16.42 -28.36
C ASN A 266 -9.11 -16.57 -29.43
N THR A 267 -9.54 -16.87 -30.65
CA THR A 267 -8.71 -16.85 -31.84
C THR A 267 -7.84 -15.60 -31.85
N ARG A 268 -6.53 -15.84 -31.78
CA ARG A 268 -5.43 -14.86 -31.69
C ARG A 268 -5.69 -13.71 -32.65
N ALA A 269 -6.08 -12.53 -32.13
CA ALA A 269 -5.93 -11.30 -32.90
C ALA A 269 -4.45 -11.21 -33.29
N ALA A 270 -4.17 -10.96 -34.58
CA ALA A 270 -2.80 -10.81 -35.04
C ALA A 270 -2.17 -9.64 -34.28
N LEU A 271 -1.04 -9.89 -33.61
CA LEU A 271 -0.32 -8.86 -32.88
C LEU A 271 0.23 -7.84 -33.90
N ASP A 272 -0.24 -6.59 -33.87
CA ASP A 272 0.19 -5.56 -34.81
C ASP A 272 1.47 -4.89 -34.30
N CYS A 273 2.62 -5.35 -34.80
CA CYS A 273 3.93 -4.90 -34.35
C CYS A 273 4.54 -3.88 -35.31
N GLN A 274 5.09 -2.81 -34.74
CA GLN A 274 5.89 -1.85 -35.50
C GLN A 274 7.11 -2.55 -36.16
N PRO A 275 7.56 -2.07 -37.32
CA PRO A 275 8.71 -2.65 -38.02
C PRO A 275 10.04 -2.37 -37.29
N ALA A 276 10.10 -1.29 -36.51
CA ALA A 276 11.28 -0.91 -35.75
C ALA A 276 11.59 -1.96 -34.66
N VAL A 277 12.86 -2.32 -34.56
CA VAL A 277 13.40 -3.17 -33.50
C VAL A 277 14.12 -2.25 -32.52
N TYR A 278 13.86 -2.45 -31.23
CA TYR A 278 14.39 -1.64 -30.16
C TYR A 278 15.21 -2.47 -29.19
N ARG A 279 16.19 -1.82 -28.58
CA ARG A 279 16.84 -2.28 -27.36
C ARG A 279 16.40 -1.42 -26.19
N ILE A 280 16.27 -2.06 -25.03
CA ILE A 280 15.97 -1.39 -23.75
C ILE A 280 17.24 -1.45 -22.90
N ASP A 281 18.05 -0.40 -22.97
CA ASP A 281 19.38 -0.32 -22.37
C ASP A 281 19.37 0.45 -21.05
N VAL A 282 20.29 0.13 -20.14
CA VAL A 282 20.58 1.01 -19.00
C VAL A 282 21.32 2.25 -19.55
N PRO A 283 20.87 3.49 -19.24
CA PRO A 283 21.42 4.68 -19.90
C PRO A 283 22.93 4.85 -19.70
N GLY A 284 23.68 4.99 -20.79
CA GLY A 284 25.13 5.15 -20.77
C GLY A 284 25.89 3.91 -20.29
N LYS A 285 25.25 2.73 -20.31
CA LYS A 285 25.81 1.46 -19.83
C LYS A 285 25.57 0.34 -20.86
N PRO A 286 26.44 -0.69 -20.90
CA PRO A 286 26.34 -1.79 -21.87
C PRO A 286 25.23 -2.83 -21.60
N LEU A 287 24.64 -2.85 -20.40
CA LEU A 287 23.63 -3.86 -20.04
C LEU A 287 22.24 -3.46 -20.54
N ASN A 288 21.50 -4.44 -21.05
CA ASN A 288 20.18 -4.28 -21.63
C ASN A 288 19.21 -5.38 -21.18
N TRP A 289 17.92 -5.19 -21.42
CA TRP A 289 16.92 -6.21 -21.17
C TRP A 289 17.03 -7.34 -22.18
N SER A 290 17.40 -8.52 -21.69
CA SER A 290 17.44 -9.75 -22.45
C SER A 290 16.33 -10.70 -21.99
N ALA A 291 15.56 -11.21 -22.96
CA ALA A 291 14.54 -12.20 -22.71
C ALA A 291 15.13 -13.55 -22.27
N PRO A 292 14.38 -14.33 -21.48
CA PRO A 292 14.84 -15.64 -21.04
C PRO A 292 14.85 -16.64 -22.21
N LEU A 293 15.83 -17.55 -22.19
CA LEU A 293 15.89 -18.72 -23.08
C LEU A 293 14.86 -19.80 -22.68
N LEU A 294 14.52 -19.88 -21.40
CA LEU A 294 13.59 -20.86 -20.84
C LEU A 294 12.33 -20.15 -20.36
N ALA A 295 11.16 -20.72 -20.63
CA ALA A 295 9.86 -20.09 -20.32
C ALA A 295 9.63 -19.77 -18.82
N ASN A 296 10.39 -20.37 -17.90
CA ASN A 296 10.27 -20.16 -16.45
C ASN A 296 11.37 -19.25 -15.87
N ASP A 297 12.24 -18.66 -16.69
CA ASP A 297 13.23 -17.68 -16.25
C ASP A 297 12.70 -16.25 -16.48
N GLY A 298 13.36 -15.26 -15.88
CA GLY A 298 12.97 -13.86 -16.00
C GLY A 298 13.77 -13.09 -17.05
N ILE A 299 13.25 -11.94 -17.45
CA ILE A 299 13.97 -10.93 -18.22
C ILE A 299 15.08 -10.37 -17.32
N ARG A 300 16.30 -10.29 -17.85
CA ARG A 300 17.49 -9.89 -17.08
C ARG A 300 18.29 -8.81 -17.79
N LEU A 301 19.05 -8.06 -17.01
CA LEU A 301 20.14 -7.25 -17.53
C LEU A 301 21.25 -8.16 -18.05
N ARG A 302 21.61 -8.05 -19.33
CA ARG A 302 22.75 -8.76 -19.93
C ARG A 302 23.53 -7.88 -20.88
N GLU A 303 24.79 -8.24 -21.12
CA GLU A 303 25.54 -7.70 -22.26
C GLU A 303 25.07 -8.36 -23.56
N SER A 304 24.94 -7.54 -24.61
CA SER A 304 24.75 -8.06 -25.96
C SER A 304 26.00 -8.78 -26.44
N ASN A 305 25.84 -10.03 -26.85
CA ASN A 305 26.85 -10.79 -27.56
C ASN A 305 26.18 -11.48 -28.75
N PHE A 306 26.97 -12.08 -29.64
CA PHE A 306 26.43 -12.66 -30.87
C PHE A 306 25.42 -13.80 -30.63
N PHE A 307 25.45 -14.45 -29.46
CA PHE A 307 24.47 -15.46 -29.06
C PHE A 307 23.23 -14.87 -28.38
N SER A 308 23.29 -13.66 -27.82
CA SER A 308 22.16 -12.99 -27.16
C SER A 308 21.50 -11.89 -28.01
N ALA A 309 22.09 -11.52 -29.15
CA ALA A 309 21.64 -10.42 -30.02
C ALA A 309 20.21 -10.54 -30.59
N HIS A 310 19.55 -11.68 -30.44
CA HIS A 310 18.13 -11.84 -30.79
C HIS A 310 17.22 -11.71 -29.57
N LEU A 311 17.74 -11.97 -28.36
CA LEU A 311 17.01 -11.96 -27.10
C LEU A 311 16.94 -10.58 -26.45
N ASP A 312 17.83 -9.66 -26.83
CA ASP A 312 17.84 -8.27 -26.37
C ASP A 312 17.06 -7.30 -27.27
N ASN A 313 16.43 -7.84 -28.32
CA ASN A 313 15.68 -7.09 -29.32
C ASN A 313 14.17 -7.19 -29.11
N TRP A 314 13.52 -6.03 -29.02
CA TRP A 314 12.10 -5.88 -28.68
C TRP A 314 11.36 -5.08 -29.75
N ARG A 315 10.13 -5.46 -30.06
CA ARG A 315 9.21 -4.65 -30.88
C ARG A 315 8.06 -4.14 -30.03
N LEU A 316 7.62 -2.94 -30.36
CA LEU A 316 6.39 -2.38 -29.79
C LEU A 316 5.21 -2.85 -30.63
N CYS A 317 4.22 -3.45 -29.98
CA CYS A 317 3.03 -3.95 -30.65
C CYS A 317 1.74 -3.41 -30.03
N ASN A 318 0.69 -3.34 -30.84
CA ASN A 318 -0.62 -2.76 -30.51
C ASN A 318 -0.47 -1.36 -29.88
N VAL A 319 0.34 -0.52 -30.53
CA VAL A 319 0.79 0.76 -29.99
C VAL A 319 -0.33 1.79 -30.03
N THR A 320 -0.64 2.38 -28.89
CA THR A 320 -1.47 3.59 -28.79
C THR A 320 -0.66 4.69 -28.11
N GLU A 321 -0.85 5.94 -28.52
CA GLU A 321 -0.18 7.08 -27.89
C GLU A 321 -1.22 8.13 -27.47
N ASN A 322 -1.16 8.54 -26.21
CA ASN A 322 -2.02 9.60 -25.68
C ASN A 322 -1.17 10.56 -24.86
N ASN A 323 -1.20 11.85 -25.21
CA ASN A 323 -0.43 12.91 -24.53
C ASN A 323 1.06 12.60 -24.37
N GLY A 324 1.68 11.95 -25.36
CA GLY A 324 3.10 11.59 -25.32
C GLY A 324 3.46 10.36 -24.47
N VAL A 325 2.45 9.67 -23.92
CA VAL A 325 2.59 8.38 -23.26
C VAL A 325 2.21 7.28 -24.24
N ILE A 326 3.13 6.36 -24.48
CA ILE A 326 2.89 5.20 -25.35
C ILE A 326 2.36 4.06 -24.49
N GLU A 327 1.26 3.44 -24.88
CA GLU A 327 0.83 2.14 -24.37
C GLU A 327 1.12 1.08 -25.43
N ALA A 328 1.91 0.06 -25.07
CA ALA A 328 2.31 -0.99 -26.00
C ALA A 328 2.56 -2.33 -25.28
N SER A 329 2.55 -3.40 -26.07
CA SER A 329 3.12 -4.69 -25.67
C SER A 329 4.56 -4.80 -26.19
N LEU A 330 5.46 -5.38 -25.38
CA LEU A 330 6.86 -5.58 -25.74
C LEU A 330 7.07 -7.01 -26.24
N TRP A 331 7.14 -7.19 -27.55
CA TRP A 331 7.38 -8.50 -28.18
C TRP A 331 8.87 -8.75 -28.36
N ASN A 332 9.39 -9.87 -27.87
CA ASN A 332 10.79 -10.23 -28.05
C ASN A 332 11.01 -10.94 -29.38
N TRP A 333 12.00 -10.50 -30.14
CA TRP A 333 12.31 -11.09 -31.43
C TRP A 333 12.85 -12.53 -31.32
N GLY A 334 13.69 -12.78 -30.33
CA GLY A 334 14.42 -14.04 -30.19
C GLY A 334 13.55 -15.21 -29.74
N ASN A 335 12.77 -15.01 -28.67
CA ASN A 335 11.90 -16.08 -28.14
C ASN A 335 10.43 -15.98 -28.58
N GLY A 336 10.06 -14.90 -29.28
CA GLY A 336 8.71 -14.70 -29.83
C GLY A 336 7.61 -14.44 -28.79
N GLY A 337 7.97 -14.30 -27.51
CA GLY A 337 7.05 -14.02 -26.41
C GLY A 337 6.91 -12.52 -26.12
N CYS A 338 5.84 -12.15 -25.43
CA CYS A 338 5.62 -10.80 -24.95
C CYS A 338 6.07 -10.69 -23.49
N ALA A 339 6.72 -9.58 -23.14
CA ALA A 339 7.05 -9.28 -21.75
C ALA A 339 5.77 -9.27 -20.91
N THR A 340 5.82 -9.88 -19.73
CA THR A 340 4.66 -9.99 -18.82
C THR A 340 5.09 -10.04 -17.37
N VAL A 341 4.21 -9.58 -16.48
CA VAL A 341 4.30 -9.88 -15.05
C VAL A 341 3.48 -11.14 -14.77
N PRO A 342 4.07 -12.21 -14.19
CA PRO A 342 3.30 -13.43 -13.93
C PRO A 342 2.16 -13.17 -12.94
N ALA A 343 0.93 -13.55 -13.32
CA ALA A 343 -0.29 -13.22 -12.58
C ALA A 343 -0.27 -13.65 -11.10
N ASN A 344 0.36 -14.79 -10.79
CA ASN A 344 0.43 -15.35 -9.44
C ASN A 344 1.33 -14.55 -8.48
N ILE A 345 2.20 -13.69 -9.01
CA ILE A 345 3.07 -12.80 -8.24
C ILE A 345 2.84 -11.32 -8.57
N ALA A 346 1.86 -10.99 -9.41
CA ALA A 346 1.64 -9.63 -9.90
C ALA A 346 1.27 -8.63 -8.79
N ASN A 347 0.76 -9.11 -7.66
CA ASN A 347 0.49 -8.30 -6.47
C ASN A 347 1.71 -8.09 -5.57
N GLN A 348 2.85 -8.72 -5.87
CA GLN A 348 4.06 -8.67 -5.05
C GLN A 348 4.98 -7.54 -5.49
N GLU A 349 5.54 -6.83 -4.51
CA GLU A 349 6.69 -5.95 -4.74
C GLU A 349 7.85 -6.79 -5.27
N GLN A 350 8.68 -6.22 -6.15
CA GLN A 350 9.83 -6.92 -6.76
C GLN A 350 9.47 -8.16 -7.59
N ALA A 351 8.20 -8.33 -8.00
CA ALA A 351 7.84 -9.39 -8.94
C ALA A 351 8.64 -9.23 -10.23
N TYR A 352 9.26 -10.32 -10.68
CA TYR A 352 10.12 -10.28 -11.86
C TYR A 352 9.30 -10.31 -13.15
N LEU A 353 9.88 -9.76 -14.20
CA LEU A 353 9.32 -9.85 -15.54
C LEU A 353 9.76 -11.16 -16.18
N THR A 354 8.88 -11.76 -16.98
CA THR A 354 9.19 -12.91 -17.84
C THR A 354 8.61 -12.66 -19.23
N THR A 355 8.63 -13.67 -20.09
CA THR A 355 7.94 -13.67 -21.38
C THR A 355 6.87 -14.75 -21.39
N ALA A 356 5.70 -14.44 -21.95
CA ALA A 356 4.64 -15.41 -22.18
C ALA A 356 4.13 -15.34 -23.63
N THR A 357 3.26 -16.27 -24.01
CA THR A 357 2.53 -16.16 -25.27
C THR A 357 1.76 -14.85 -25.31
N CYS A 358 1.99 -14.07 -26.37
CA CYS A 358 1.34 -12.78 -26.56
C CYS A 358 -0.18 -12.90 -26.65
N GLY A 359 -0.88 -12.05 -25.91
CA GLY A 359 -2.34 -11.91 -25.94
C GLY A 359 -2.79 -10.51 -25.48
N GLU A 360 -4.09 -10.24 -25.59
CA GLU A 360 -4.70 -9.05 -24.99
C GLU A 360 -4.83 -9.25 -23.49
N ASP A 361 -3.81 -8.83 -22.75
CA ASP A 361 -3.73 -8.95 -21.30
C ASP A 361 -3.02 -7.71 -20.76
N ASP A 362 -3.63 -7.02 -19.79
CA ASP A 362 -3.05 -5.82 -19.19
C ASP A 362 -1.74 -6.13 -18.42
N LEU A 363 -1.50 -7.39 -18.02
CA LEU A 363 -0.19 -7.83 -17.50
C LEU A 363 0.91 -7.81 -18.57
N GLN A 364 0.55 -7.80 -19.86
CA GLN A 364 1.45 -7.70 -21.02
C GLN A 364 1.45 -6.30 -21.66
N ARG A 365 0.75 -5.35 -21.07
CA ARG A 365 0.64 -3.96 -21.55
C ARG A 365 1.47 -3.05 -20.66
N PHE A 366 2.22 -2.14 -21.30
CA PHE A 366 3.11 -1.21 -20.60
C PHE A 366 2.87 0.22 -21.08
N TYR A 367 2.79 1.14 -20.12
CA TYR A 367 2.94 2.57 -20.38
C TYR A 367 4.44 2.91 -20.44
N ILE A 368 4.86 3.57 -21.52
CA ILE A 368 6.23 3.99 -21.79
C ILE A 368 6.26 5.52 -21.72
N TYR A 369 6.85 6.03 -20.66
CA TYR A 369 6.97 7.45 -20.36
C TYR A 369 8.29 7.98 -20.90
N ARG A 370 8.23 8.97 -21.80
CA ARG A 370 9.42 9.57 -22.43
C ARG A 370 9.82 10.86 -21.73
N ASP A 371 11.14 11.09 -21.71
CA ASP A 371 11.80 12.27 -21.15
C ASP A 371 11.50 13.58 -21.92
N VAL A 372 12.21 13.80 -23.04
CA VAL A 372 12.13 14.98 -23.92
C VAL A 372 12.32 14.57 -25.39
N PRO A 373 11.83 15.36 -26.36
CA PRO A 373 12.09 15.09 -27.77
C PRO A 373 13.59 15.07 -28.05
N GLY A 374 14.09 13.98 -28.65
CA GLY A 374 15.51 13.75 -28.91
C GLY A 374 16.26 12.98 -27.81
N SER A 375 15.67 12.78 -26.63
CA SER A 375 16.18 11.86 -25.62
C SER A 375 15.59 10.47 -25.83
N SER A 376 16.43 9.45 -25.76
CA SER A 376 16.02 8.04 -25.81
C SER A 376 15.63 7.50 -24.43
N LYS A 377 15.68 8.31 -23.36
CA LYS A 377 15.34 7.87 -22.00
C LYS A 377 13.85 7.62 -21.81
N ILE A 378 13.53 6.53 -21.11
CA ILE A 378 12.17 6.08 -20.83
C ILE A 378 12.01 5.52 -19.41
N GLY A 379 10.81 5.65 -18.84
CA GLY A 379 10.30 4.81 -17.77
C GLY A 379 9.26 3.83 -18.32
N LEU A 380 9.21 2.61 -17.80
CA LEU A 380 8.18 1.63 -18.16
C LEU A 380 7.32 1.29 -16.96
N GLN A 381 6.02 1.22 -17.15
CA GLN A 381 5.04 0.86 -16.13
C GLN A 381 4.13 -0.23 -16.65
N ASN A 382 3.90 -1.28 -15.86
CA ASN A 382 2.90 -2.28 -16.22
C ASN A 382 1.50 -1.71 -16.03
N LYS A 383 0.61 -1.89 -17.01
CA LYS A 383 -0.75 -1.34 -16.99
C LYS A 383 -1.61 -1.98 -15.91
N TYR A 384 -1.54 -3.30 -15.73
CA TYR A 384 -2.36 -3.99 -14.74
C TYR A 384 -1.95 -3.68 -13.30
N THR A 385 -0.65 -3.75 -12.99
CA THR A 385 -0.16 -3.53 -11.61
C THR A 385 0.08 -2.06 -11.30
N GLY A 386 0.14 -1.21 -12.32
CA GLY A 386 0.64 0.16 -12.23
C GLY A 386 2.10 0.25 -11.79
N SER A 387 2.82 -0.85 -11.59
CA SER A 387 4.17 -0.78 -11.01
C SER A 387 5.20 -0.39 -12.07
N MET A 388 6.24 0.36 -11.69
CA MET A 388 7.32 0.77 -12.56
C MET A 388 8.37 -0.34 -12.67
N MET A 389 8.95 -0.51 -13.85
CA MET A 389 9.98 -1.51 -14.11
C MET A 389 11.34 -0.97 -13.68
N GLY A 390 12.15 -1.81 -13.03
CA GLY A 390 13.46 -1.42 -12.51
C GLY A 390 14.37 -2.62 -12.25
N HIS A 391 15.56 -2.35 -11.71
CA HIS A 391 16.51 -3.36 -11.26
C HIS A 391 17.14 -2.96 -9.93
N ASP A 392 17.56 -3.95 -9.12
CA ASP A 392 18.13 -3.69 -7.79
C ASP A 392 19.60 -3.26 -7.86
N ARG A 393 20.37 -3.84 -8.79
CA ARG A 393 21.80 -3.57 -8.96
C ARG A 393 22.17 -3.58 -10.43
N TYR A 394 23.07 -2.69 -10.81
CA TYR A 394 23.66 -2.71 -12.15
C TYR A 394 24.67 -3.87 -12.26
N ALA A 395 24.18 -5.07 -12.62
CA ALA A 395 24.97 -6.28 -12.75
C ALA A 395 24.42 -7.21 -13.83
N ASP A 396 25.31 -7.94 -14.50
CA ASP A 396 24.92 -8.98 -15.46
C ASP A 396 24.13 -10.10 -14.75
N GLY A 397 22.97 -10.43 -15.31
CA GLY A 397 22.03 -11.40 -14.78
C GLY A 397 21.04 -10.87 -13.75
N GLU A 398 21.08 -9.59 -13.40
CA GLU A 398 20.08 -8.99 -12.53
C GLU A 398 18.69 -9.06 -13.17
N LEU A 399 17.67 -9.44 -12.39
CA LEU A 399 16.30 -9.55 -12.90
C LEU A 399 15.67 -8.16 -13.05
N ILE A 400 14.90 -7.98 -14.12
CA ILE A 400 13.99 -6.85 -14.22
C ILE A 400 12.76 -7.14 -13.37
N ARG A 401 12.41 -6.19 -12.51
CA ARG A 401 11.34 -6.34 -11.51
C ARG A 401 10.43 -5.14 -11.50
N GLN A 402 9.23 -5.34 -10.99
CA GLN A 402 8.27 -4.28 -10.76
C GLN A 402 8.44 -3.65 -9.36
N TYR A 403 8.28 -2.34 -9.28
CA TYR A 403 8.32 -1.56 -8.06
C TYR A 403 7.12 -0.62 -8.00
N SER A 404 6.34 -0.68 -6.93
CA SER A 404 5.08 0.07 -6.83
C SER A 404 5.29 1.59 -6.86
N SER A 405 6.35 2.12 -6.23
CA SER A 405 6.73 3.54 -6.31
C SER A 405 7.74 3.83 -7.43
N GLY A 406 8.18 2.79 -8.13
CA GLY A 406 9.43 2.90 -8.87
C GLY A 406 10.66 3.06 -7.97
N ARG A 407 11.78 3.41 -8.61
CA ARG A 407 13.11 3.38 -7.99
C ARG A 407 13.65 4.79 -7.78
N PRO A 408 13.81 5.25 -6.53
CA PRO A 408 14.22 6.63 -6.24
C PRO A 408 15.69 6.89 -6.61
N ASP A 409 16.49 5.84 -6.78
CA ASP A 409 17.88 5.89 -7.25
C ASP A 409 17.98 5.93 -8.79
N GLY A 410 16.86 6.01 -9.51
CA GLY A 410 16.82 6.10 -10.97
C GLY A 410 17.08 4.77 -11.69
N THR A 411 17.17 3.64 -10.98
CA THR A 411 17.36 2.32 -11.62
C THR A 411 16.10 1.80 -12.35
N GLY A 412 15.03 2.61 -12.40
CA GLY A 412 13.86 2.43 -13.25
C GLY A 412 13.90 3.20 -14.57
N THR A 413 14.94 4.00 -14.81
CA THR A 413 15.14 4.73 -16.07
C THR A 413 15.94 3.89 -17.05
N TYR A 414 15.40 3.70 -18.26
CA TYR A 414 16.04 2.98 -19.36
C TYR A 414 16.20 3.87 -20.59
N THR A 415 16.83 3.34 -21.62
CA THR A 415 16.97 3.95 -22.93
C THR A 415 16.32 3.05 -23.96
N LEU A 416 15.45 3.59 -24.82
CA LEU A 416 14.85 2.89 -25.94
C LEU A 416 15.57 3.29 -27.22
N THR A 417 16.45 2.41 -27.69
CA THR A 417 17.31 2.66 -28.86
C THR A 417 16.80 1.85 -30.03
N ALA A 418 16.51 2.49 -31.18
CA ALA A 418 16.21 1.77 -32.41
C ALA A 418 17.51 1.12 -32.97
N GLY A 419 17.43 -0.17 -33.28
CA GLY A 419 18.52 -0.97 -33.85
C GLY A 419 18.59 -0.96 -35.37
#